data_AF-A0A7R9HDY1-F1
#
_entry.id   AF-A0A7R9HDY1-F1
#
_cell.length_a   1.000
_cell.length_b   1.000
_cell.length_c   1.000
_cell.angle_alpha   90.00
_cell.angle_beta   90.00
_cell.angle_gamma   90.00
#
_symmetry.space_group_name_H-M   'P 1'
#
loop_
_entity.id
_entity.type
_entity.pdbx_description
1 polymer ?
#
loop_
_entity_poly.entity_id
_entity_poly.type
_entity_poly.pdbx_seq_one_letter_code
_entity_poly.pdbx_strand_id
1 'polypeptide(L)'
;MIQPANRHPITGRDVFLITPKQVAKRCEHLYRQYTRRIEDPMGQAEKILKARQKLPIYKYQEELCDTVSRHRVVVVKGETGCGKSTQVPQFLMDEWSARRQGAYCNVVITQPRRISAIALANYVAREREERV
;
A
#
# COMPACT_ATOMS: atom_id res chain seq x y z
N MET A 1 -11.13 19.84 -19.28
CA MET A 1 -12.10 19.45 -18.24
C MET A 1 -12.48 18.01 -18.48
N ILE A 2 -12.46 17.14 -17.44
CA ILE A 2 -12.89 15.73 -17.55
C ILE A 2 -14.38 15.70 -17.22
N GLN A 3 -15.22 15.19 -18.11
CA GLN A 3 -16.64 15.03 -17.85
C GLN A 3 -16.87 13.81 -16.93
N PRO A 4 -17.81 13.88 -15.98
CA PRO A 4 -18.14 12.76 -15.11
C PRO A 4 -18.75 11.63 -15.93
N ALA A 5 -18.31 10.40 -15.67
CA ALA A 5 -18.72 9.22 -16.43
C ALA A 5 -20.00 8.59 -15.88
N ASN A 6 -20.24 8.68 -14.57
CA ASN A 6 -21.45 8.26 -13.86
C ASN A 6 -21.43 8.80 -12.41
N ARG A 7 -22.55 8.73 -11.68
CA ARG A 7 -22.56 8.95 -10.22
C ARG A 7 -22.31 7.64 -9.46
N HIS A 8 -21.54 7.73 -8.38
CA HIS A 8 -21.24 6.59 -7.53
C HIS A 8 -22.51 6.14 -6.80
N PRO A 9 -22.93 4.86 -6.90
CA PRO A 9 -24.24 4.41 -6.44
C PRO A 9 -24.45 4.54 -4.93
N ILE A 10 -23.36 4.52 -4.14
CA ILE A 10 -23.41 4.61 -2.67
C ILE A 10 -23.22 6.05 -2.17
N THR A 11 -22.41 6.87 -2.86
CA THR A 11 -21.99 8.18 -2.31
C THR A 11 -22.61 9.35 -3.05
N GLY A 12 -23.27 9.10 -4.19
CA GLY A 12 -23.85 10.12 -5.06
C GLY A 12 -22.83 11.04 -5.73
N ARG A 13 -21.52 10.83 -5.49
CA ARG A 13 -20.44 11.65 -6.03
C ARG A 13 -20.20 11.34 -7.49
N ASP A 14 -19.80 12.36 -8.24
CA ASP A 14 -19.38 12.19 -9.62
C ASP A 14 -18.14 11.29 -9.69
N VAL A 15 -18.23 10.25 -10.51
CA VAL A 15 -17.13 9.33 -10.83
C VAL A 15 -16.49 9.82 -12.12
N PHE A 16 -15.24 10.24 -12.02
CA PHE A 16 -14.44 10.64 -13.18
C PHE A 16 -13.67 9.44 -13.69
N LEU A 17 -13.74 9.19 -15.00
CA LEU A 17 -12.85 8.22 -15.64
C LEU A 17 -11.43 8.76 -15.62
N ILE A 18 -10.51 7.98 -15.06
CA ILE A 18 -9.08 8.29 -15.09
C ILE A 18 -8.57 7.94 -16.49
N THR A 19 -8.00 8.91 -17.18
CA THR A 19 -7.44 8.69 -18.53
C THR A 19 -6.19 7.81 -18.46
N PRO A 20 -5.87 7.04 -19.53
CA PRO A 20 -4.64 6.25 -19.58
C PRO A 20 -3.37 7.07 -19.31
N LYS A 21 -3.33 8.33 -19.79
CA LYS A 21 -2.22 9.27 -19.52
C LYS A 21 -2.10 9.61 -18.03
N GLN A 22 -3.21 9.79 -17.32
CA GLN A 22 -3.20 10.04 -15.88
C GLN A 22 -2.77 8.79 -15.09
N VAL A 23 -3.23 7.60 -15.49
CA VAL A 23 -2.80 6.34 -14.89
C VAL A 23 -1.30 6.16 -15.05
N ALA A 24 -0.77 6.31 -16.27
CA ALA A 24 0.66 6.20 -16.55
C ALA A 24 1.49 7.20 -15.73
N LYS A 25 1.05 8.46 -15.65
CA LYS A 25 1.70 9.49 -14.81
C LYS A 25 1.72 9.10 -13.34
N ARG A 26 0.62 8.53 -12.82
CA ARG A 26 0.53 8.10 -11.42
C ARG A 26 1.40 6.86 -11.16
N CYS A 27 1.42 5.88 -12.05
CA CYS A 27 2.31 4.73 -11.96
C CYS A 27 3.78 5.14 -11.91
N GLU A 28 4.20 6.07 -12.78
CA GLU A 28 5.57 6.60 -12.80
C GLU A 28 5.91 7.32 -11.49
N HIS A 29 4.99 8.13 -10.96
CA HIS A 29 5.18 8.81 -9.69
C HIS A 29 5.37 7.82 -8.53
N LEU A 30 4.52 6.79 -8.44
CA LEU A 30 4.59 5.77 -7.39
C LEU A 30 5.85 4.92 -7.50
N TYR A 31 6.27 4.57 -8.72
CA TYR A 31 7.54 3.88 -8.95
C TYR A 31 8.72 4.71 -8.42
N ARG A 32 8.80 6.01 -8.75
CA ARG A 32 9.87 6.89 -8.22
C ARG A 32 9.89 6.98 -6.70
N GLN A 33 8.71 7.06 -6.06
CA GLN A 33 8.60 7.06 -4.60
C GLN A 33 9.06 5.72 -3.99
N TYR A 34 8.75 4.60 -4.63
CA TYR A 34 9.24 3.29 -4.23
C TYR A 34 10.76 3.20 -4.37
N THR A 35 11.30 3.53 -5.54
CA THR A 35 12.75 3.52 -5.82
C THR A 35 13.54 4.38 -4.84
N ARG A 36 13.09 5.61 -4.56
CA ARG A 36 13.72 6.49 -3.56
C ARG A 36 13.81 5.86 -2.17
N ARG A 37 12.79 5.10 -1.76
CA ARG A 37 12.75 4.46 -0.43
C ARG A 37 13.67 3.23 -0.32
N ILE A 38 14.04 2.60 -1.43
CA ILE A 38 14.81 1.35 -1.44
C ILE A 38 16.26 1.51 -1.89
N GLU A 39 16.56 2.40 -2.84
CA GLU A 39 17.90 2.50 -3.44
C GLU A 39 18.85 3.36 -2.61
N ASP A 40 18.32 4.38 -1.90
CA ASP A 40 19.13 5.27 -1.06
C ASP A 40 18.38 5.66 0.22
N PRO A 41 18.07 4.69 1.12
CA PRO A 41 17.44 5.02 2.38
C PRO A 41 18.47 5.73 3.28
N MET A 42 18.36 7.05 3.40
CA MET A 42 19.18 7.84 4.31
C MET A 42 18.44 8.20 5.60
N GLY A 43 19.16 8.25 6.71
CA GLY A 43 18.67 8.81 7.97
C GLY A 43 17.49 8.05 8.58
N GLN A 44 16.29 8.63 8.52
CA GLN A 44 15.10 8.07 9.16
C GLN A 44 14.52 6.88 8.39
N ALA A 45 14.52 6.94 7.05
CA ALA A 45 14.07 5.85 6.19
C ALA A 45 14.86 4.56 6.42
N GLU A 46 16.19 4.65 6.60
CA GLU A 46 17.06 3.50 6.89
C GLU A 46 16.68 2.83 8.21
N LYS A 47 16.45 3.62 9.26
CA LYS A 47 16.06 3.11 10.58
C LYS A 47 14.72 2.39 10.52
N ILE A 48 13.76 2.96 9.78
CA ILE A 48 12.45 2.35 9.58
C ILE A 48 12.58 1.03 8.82
N LEU A 49 13.37 1.00 7.73
CA LEU A 49 13.57 -0.22 6.96
C LEU A 49 14.18 -1.34 7.81
N LYS A 50 15.21 -1.03 8.60
CA LYS A 50 15.82 -1.99 9.55
C LYS A 50 14.83 -2.46 10.61
N ALA A 51 13.94 -1.59 11.08
CA ALA A 51 12.89 -1.99 12.03
C ALA A 51 11.86 -2.93 11.40
N ARG A 52 11.44 -2.66 10.15
CA ARG A 52 10.52 -3.52 9.39
C ARG A 52 11.11 -4.91 9.13
N GLN A 53 12.39 -4.97 8.78
CA GLN A 53 13.12 -6.23 8.55
C GLN A 53 13.18 -7.15 9.78
N LYS A 54 13.07 -6.60 10.99
CA LYS A 54 13.05 -7.38 12.24
C LYS A 54 11.69 -8.01 12.53
N LEU A 55 10.61 -7.60 11.85
CA LEU A 55 9.28 -8.16 12.09
C LEU A 55 9.20 -9.58 11.52
N PRO A 56 8.61 -10.54 12.26
CA PRO A 56 8.52 -11.93 11.81
C PRO A 56 7.80 -12.13 10.47
N ILE A 57 6.93 -11.21 10.06
CA ILE A 57 6.24 -11.29 8.76
C ILE A 57 7.14 -10.96 7.57
N TYR A 58 8.26 -10.26 7.79
CA TYR A 58 9.11 -9.78 6.70
C TYR A 58 9.71 -10.92 5.88
N LYS A 59 10.08 -12.03 6.53
CA LYS A 59 10.59 -13.25 5.86
C LYS A 59 9.58 -13.92 4.92
N TYR A 60 8.29 -13.57 5.02
CA TYR A 60 7.22 -14.11 4.17
C TYR A 60 6.77 -13.12 3.10
N GLN A 61 7.46 -11.99 2.91
CA GLN A 61 7.04 -10.95 1.97
C GLN A 61 6.82 -11.50 0.56
N GLU A 62 7.78 -12.24 0.02
CA GLU A 62 7.71 -12.78 -1.35
C GLU A 62 6.59 -13.82 -1.48
N GLU A 63 6.54 -14.80 -0.58
CA GLU A 63 5.50 -15.84 -0.55
C GLU A 63 4.10 -15.23 -0.44
N LEU A 64 3.93 -14.20 0.39
CA LEU A 64 2.65 -13.52 0.57
C LEU A 64 2.19 -12.84 -0.71
N CYS A 65 3.08 -12.05 -1.34
CA CYS A 65 2.79 -11.34 -2.57
C CYS A 65 2.43 -12.32 -3.71
N ASP A 66 3.21 -13.38 -3.86
CA ASP A 66 2.95 -14.43 -4.84
C ASP A 66 1.62 -15.13 -4.59
N THR A 67 1.34 -15.52 -3.35
CA THR A 67 0.09 -16.19 -2.97
C THR A 67 -1.14 -15.32 -3.25
N VAL A 68 -1.08 -14.03 -2.90
CA VAL A 68 -2.16 -13.05 -3.18
C VAL A 68 -2.34 -12.85 -4.69
N SER A 69 -1.28 -12.89 -5.48
CA SER A 69 -1.38 -12.75 -6.94
C SER A 69 -2.08 -13.94 -7.61
N ARG A 70 -1.95 -15.14 -7.03
CA ARG A 70 -2.50 -16.39 -7.58
C ARG A 70 -3.89 -16.75 -7.07
N HIS A 71 -4.28 -16.23 -5.90
CA HIS A 71 -5.52 -16.62 -5.22
C HIS A 71 -6.40 -15.43 -4.91
N ARG A 72 -7.71 -15.55 -5.19
CA ARG A 72 -8.69 -14.50 -4.88
C ARG A 72 -8.92 -14.31 -3.38
N VAL A 73 -8.71 -15.37 -2.59
CA VAL A 73 -8.88 -15.36 -1.13
C VAL A 73 -7.66 -16.01 -0.50
N VAL A 74 -7.05 -15.31 0.45
CA VAL A 74 -5.87 -15.76 1.18
C VAL A 74 -6.10 -15.55 2.67
N VAL A 75 -5.82 -16.58 3.48
CA VAL A 75 -5.87 -16.49 4.94
C VAL A 75 -4.44 -16.39 5.48
N VAL A 76 -4.11 -15.25 6.07
CA VAL A 76 -2.79 -15.01 6.67
C VAL A 76 -2.88 -15.19 8.18
N LYS A 77 -2.30 -16.27 8.70
CA LYS A 77 -2.17 -16.54 10.13
C LYS A 77 -0.80 -16.09 10.64
N GLY A 78 -0.76 -15.52 11.85
CA GLY A 78 0.49 -15.22 12.55
C GLY A 78 0.19 -14.70 13.94
N GLU A 79 1.20 -14.71 14.82
CA GLU A 79 1.06 -14.26 16.21
C GLU A 79 0.77 -12.75 16.32
N THR A 80 0.31 -12.31 17.49
CA THR A 80 0.15 -10.88 17.79
C THR A 80 1.50 -10.17 17.72
N GLY A 81 1.54 -8.97 17.14
CA GLY A 81 2.79 -8.22 17.00
C GLY A 81 3.70 -8.64 15.84
N CYS A 82 3.35 -9.69 15.09
CA CYS A 82 4.20 -10.14 13.98
C CYS A 82 4.26 -9.20 12.76
N GLY A 83 3.40 -8.16 12.72
CA GLY A 83 3.40 -7.12 11.69
C GLY A 83 2.31 -7.22 10.61
N LYS A 84 1.30 -8.10 10.75
CA LYS A 84 0.24 -8.31 9.72
C LYS A 84 -0.43 -7.01 9.26
N SER A 85 -1.07 -6.29 10.18
CA SER A 85 -1.90 -5.13 9.83
C SER A 85 -1.09 -3.96 9.26
N THR A 86 0.19 -3.84 9.61
CA THR A 86 1.07 -2.75 9.14
C THR A 86 1.81 -3.11 7.86
N GLN A 87 2.33 -4.33 7.73
CA GLN A 87 3.28 -4.68 6.67
C GLN A 87 2.63 -5.30 5.44
N VAL A 88 1.60 -6.15 5.59
CA VAL A 88 0.94 -6.81 4.44
C VAL A 88 0.45 -5.82 3.38
N PRO A 89 -0.28 -4.74 3.75
CA PRO A 89 -0.73 -3.73 2.78
C PRO A 89 0.45 -3.07 2.06
N GLN A 90 1.52 -2.79 2.80
CA GLN A 90 2.69 -2.12 2.25
C GLN A 90 3.47 -3.01 1.29
N PHE A 91 3.60 -4.31 1.58
CA PHE A 91 4.23 -5.27 0.67
C PHE A 91 3.49 -5.35 -0.66
N LEU A 92 2.16 -5.43 -0.64
CA LEU A 92 1.35 -5.42 -1.85
C LEU A 92 1.49 -4.10 -2.63
N MET A 93 1.42 -2.96 -1.93
CA MET A 93 1.59 -1.66 -2.60
C MET A 93 3.00 -1.47 -3.18
N ASP A 94 4.03 -1.91 -2.48
CA ASP A 94 5.42 -1.82 -2.93
C ASP A 94 5.66 -2.77 -4.12
N GLU A 95 5.12 -3.98 -4.14
CA GLU A 95 5.19 -4.90 -5.29
C GLU A 95 4.57 -4.29 -6.55
N TRP A 96 3.36 -3.74 -6.45
CA TRP A 96 2.70 -3.09 -7.59
C TRP A 96 3.43 -1.83 -8.05
N SER A 97 4.02 -1.09 -7.11
CA SER A 97 4.85 0.08 -7.42
C SER A 97 6.12 -0.33 -8.16
N ALA A 98 6.80 -1.40 -7.72
CA ALA A 98 7.99 -1.97 -8.37
C ALA A 98 7.70 -2.38 -9.83
N ARG A 99 6.51 -2.95 -10.09
CA ARG A 99 6.05 -3.34 -11.43
C ARG A 99 5.62 -2.15 -12.31
N ARG A 100 5.78 -0.90 -11.87
CA ARG A 100 5.26 0.32 -12.53
C ARG A 100 3.75 0.27 -12.79
N GLN A 101 3.02 -0.39 -11.90
CA GLN A 101 1.56 -0.59 -11.97
C GLN A 101 0.85 -0.08 -10.71
N GLY A 102 1.53 0.70 -9.86
CA GLY A 102 1.01 1.12 -8.55
C GLY A 102 -0.35 1.84 -8.59
N ALA A 103 -0.72 2.50 -9.69
CA ALA A 103 -2.01 3.17 -9.81
C ALA A 103 -3.22 2.21 -9.87
N TYR A 104 -2.98 0.94 -10.18
CA TYR A 104 -4.01 -0.11 -10.19
C TYR A 104 -4.19 -0.80 -8.83
N CYS A 105 -3.26 -0.57 -7.89
CA CYS A 105 -3.32 -1.17 -6.57
C CYS A 105 -4.06 -0.26 -5.59
N ASN A 106 -5.25 -0.70 -5.17
CA ASN A 106 -6.02 -0.06 -4.12
C ASN A 106 -6.24 -1.06 -2.98
N VAL A 107 -5.70 -0.75 -1.81
CA VAL A 107 -5.79 -1.62 -0.63
C VAL A 107 -6.74 -1.00 0.38
N VAL A 108 -7.74 -1.77 0.81
CA VAL A 108 -8.66 -1.38 1.88
C VAL A 108 -8.41 -2.28 3.08
N ILE A 109 -8.23 -1.66 4.24
CA ILE A 109 -8.00 -2.37 5.50
C ILE A 109 -9.14 -2.02 6.44
N THR A 110 -9.84 -3.04 6.94
CA THR A 110 -10.84 -2.88 7.98
C THR A 110 -10.20 -3.06 9.35
N GLN A 111 -10.59 -2.23 10.32
CA GLN A 111 -10.24 -2.39 11.72
C GLN A 111 -11.52 -2.40 12.56
N PRO A 112 -11.63 -3.26 13.59
CA PRO A 112 -12.85 -3.38 14.38
C PRO A 112 -13.15 -2.14 15.24
N ARG A 113 -12.15 -1.27 15.46
CA ARG A 113 -12.30 -0.04 16.26
C ARG A 113 -11.78 1.15 15.47
N ARG A 114 -12.53 2.27 15.52
CA ARG A 114 -12.17 3.53 14.85
C ARG A 114 -10.78 4.02 15.25
N ILE A 115 -10.45 3.99 16.54
CA ILE A 115 -9.12 4.43 17.03
C ILE A 115 -7.98 3.57 16.44
N SER A 116 -8.21 2.27 16.24
CA SER A 116 -7.23 1.37 15.61
C SER A 116 -7.05 1.66 14.13
N ALA A 117 -8.13 2.02 13.41
CA ALA A 117 -8.04 2.44 12.01
C ALA A 117 -7.17 3.70 11.86
N ILE A 118 -7.45 4.72 12.68
CA ILE A 118 -6.72 5.99 12.66
C ILE A 118 -5.24 5.77 13.04
N ALA A 119 -4.99 5.04 14.13
CA ALA A 119 -3.63 4.75 14.58
C ALA A 119 -2.83 3.96 13.54
N LEU A 120 -3.45 2.98 12.90
CA LEU A 120 -2.81 2.19 11.85
C LEU A 120 -2.44 3.05 10.63
N ALA A 121 -3.37 3.89 10.16
CA ALA A 121 -3.12 4.79 9.04
C ALA A 121 -1.96 5.76 9.32
N ASN A 122 -1.95 6.38 10.50
CA ASN A 122 -0.86 7.26 10.94
C ASN A 122 0.47 6.53 11.06
N TYR A 123 0.46 5.29 11.59
CA TYR A 123 1.67 4.49 11.72
C TYR A 123 2.28 4.14 10.36
N VAL A 124 1.45 3.67 9.42
CA VAL A 124 1.89 3.33 8.05
C VAL A 124 2.38 4.57 7.30
N ALA A 125 1.68 5.70 7.40
CA ALA A 125 2.12 6.95 6.79
C ALA A 125 3.49 7.38 7.33
N ARG A 126 3.70 7.29 8.65
CA ARG A 126 5.02 7.56 9.26
C ARG A 126 6.10 6.60 8.77
N GLU A 127 5.80 5.30 8.63
CA GLU A 127 6.76 4.32 8.07
C GLU A 127 7.14 4.62 6.61
N ARG A 128 6.25 5.30 5.88
CA ARG A 128 6.47 5.72 4.49
C ARG A 128 6.99 7.15 4.34
N GLU A 129 7.17 7.87 5.45
CA GLU A 129 7.50 9.30 5.47
C GLU A 129 6.46 10.17 4.72
N GLU A 130 5.19 9.77 4.82
CA GLU A 130 4.04 10.39 4.17
C GLU A 130 3.09 11.03 5.22
N ARG A 131 2.14 11.85 4.75
CA ARG A 131 1.06 12.43 5.58
C ARG A 131 -0.25 11.68 5.29
N VAL A 132 -1.10 11.55 6.32
CA VAL A 132 -2.48 11.03 6.21
C VAL A 132 -3.43 12.12 5.75
#